data_AF-A0A4R4QKL2-F1
#
_entry.id   AF-A0A4R4QKL2-F1
#
_cell.length_a   1.000
_cell.length_b   1.000
_cell.length_c   1.000
_cell.angle_alpha   90.00
_cell.angle_beta   90.00
_cell.angle_gamma   90.00
#
_symmetry.space_group_name_H-M   'P 1'
#
loop_
_entity.id
_entity.type
_entity.pdbx_description
1 polymer ?
#
loop_
_entity_poly.entity_id
_entity_poly.type
_entity_poly.pdbx_seq_one_letter_code
_entity_poly.pdbx_strand_id
1 'polypeptide(L)'
;MAGDGAVLIVVDVQKGFVSPSSERVVPRVVDLLTRWRAAGRPYVLTRFVNQSGSLFEQLMGWTRVANSPETDLVPELGEFVDGAAAVIDKRGYSFFMAEGRLLLQSRGWSEFVIAGIATDACVLKTAVDAFEAGSIPWVVSDACASEASEEAHAAGLQVLGRLIGRRQLLTTDKLFDRFPSLAEDR
;
A
#
# COMPACT_ATOMS: atom_id res chain seq x y z
N MET A 1 5.25 -17.01 -10.67
CA MET A 1 5.60 -15.90 -11.55
C MET A 1 4.76 -14.73 -11.09
N ALA A 2 5.34 -13.60 -10.69
CA ALA A 2 4.64 -12.34 -10.72
C ALA A 2 4.61 -12.03 -12.21
N GLY A 3 3.55 -12.44 -12.89
CA GLY A 3 3.46 -12.31 -14.34
C GLY A 3 3.52 -10.84 -14.74
N ASP A 4 3.62 -10.55 -16.03
CA ASP A 4 3.60 -9.18 -16.57
C ASP A 4 2.38 -8.32 -16.15
N GLY A 5 1.41 -8.89 -15.42
CA GLY A 5 0.29 -8.21 -14.76
C GLY A 5 0.48 -7.81 -13.30
N ALA A 6 1.68 -7.86 -12.71
CA ALA A 6 1.90 -7.41 -11.32
C ALA A 6 2.12 -5.90 -11.20
N VAL A 7 1.44 -5.26 -10.24
CA VAL A 7 1.55 -3.83 -9.89
C VAL A 7 1.84 -3.64 -8.40
N LEU A 8 2.66 -2.66 -8.05
CA LEU A 8 2.87 -2.24 -6.66
C LEU A 8 1.89 -1.13 -6.27
N ILE A 9 1.19 -1.31 -5.15
CA ILE A 9 0.32 -0.31 -4.53
C ILE A 9 0.97 0.14 -3.22
N VAL A 10 1.42 1.38 -3.18
CA VAL A 10 1.94 2.03 -1.96
C VAL A 10 0.80 2.80 -1.31
N VAL A 11 0.34 2.26 -0.19
CA VAL A 11 -0.86 2.69 0.50
C VAL A 11 -0.52 3.78 1.52
N ASP A 12 -1.02 4.99 1.26
CA ASP A 12 -1.17 6.09 2.22
C ASP A 12 0.08 6.41 3.06
N VAL A 13 1.26 6.44 2.45
CA VAL A 13 2.50 6.91 3.11
C VAL A 13 2.50 8.45 3.13
N GLN A 14 1.54 8.99 3.88
CA GLN A 14 1.26 10.42 4.04
C GLN A 14 1.81 10.93 5.37
N LYS A 15 2.14 12.23 5.42
CA LYS A 15 2.68 12.87 6.64
C LYS A 15 1.80 12.66 7.86
N GLY A 16 0.46 12.67 7.69
CA GLY A 16 -0.50 12.45 8.78
C GLY A 16 -0.46 11.05 9.41
N PHE A 17 0.03 10.05 8.66
CA PHE A 17 0.15 8.67 9.13
C PHE A 17 1.57 8.30 9.59
N VAL A 18 2.54 9.22 9.47
CA VAL A 18 3.86 9.03 10.07
C VAL A 18 3.78 9.33 11.57
N SER A 19 4.11 8.33 12.37
CA SER A 19 4.21 8.37 13.83
C SER A 19 5.49 7.67 14.27
N PRO A 20 5.89 7.74 15.56
CA PRO A 20 7.02 6.95 16.06
C PRO A 20 6.91 5.44 15.78
N SER A 21 5.70 4.91 15.62
CA SER A 21 5.45 3.50 15.31
C SER A 21 5.50 3.17 13.81
N SER A 22 5.38 4.17 12.94
CA SER A 22 5.35 3.95 11.48
C SER A 22 6.51 4.57 10.72
N GLU A 23 7.26 5.53 11.29
CA GLU A 23 8.35 6.25 10.60
C GLU A 23 9.42 5.33 10.01
N ARG A 24 9.69 4.19 10.67
CA ARG A 24 10.66 3.18 10.20
C ARG A 24 10.30 2.59 8.83
N VAL A 25 9.04 2.69 8.40
CA VAL A 25 8.57 2.13 7.14
C VAL A 25 8.95 2.98 5.94
N VAL A 26 9.12 4.29 6.12
CA VAL A 26 9.40 5.24 5.03
C VAL A 26 10.64 4.82 4.22
N PRO A 27 11.83 4.60 4.82
CA PRO A 27 13.00 4.17 4.05
C PRO A 27 12.82 2.78 3.41
N ARG A 28 11.99 1.90 3.99
CA ARG A 28 11.69 0.56 3.42
C ARG A 28 10.81 0.66 2.19
N VAL A 29 9.81 1.55 2.21
CA VAL A 29 8.96 1.83 1.05
C VAL A 29 9.77 2.48 -0.07
N VAL A 30 10.69 3.41 0.24
CA VAL A 30 11.59 4.03 -0.73
C VAL A 30 12.49 2.98 -1.41
N ASP A 31 13.09 2.08 -0.63
CA ASP A 31 13.91 0.97 -1.15
C ASP A 31 13.09 0.05 -2.07
N LEU A 32 11.90 -0.38 -1.62
CA LEU A 32 10.98 -1.18 -2.43
C LEU A 32 10.62 -0.49 -3.75
N LEU A 33 10.21 0.79 -3.70
CA LEU A 33 9.88 1.58 -4.89
C LEU A 33 11.06 1.74 -5.83
N THR A 34 12.26 1.97 -5.28
CA THR A 34 13.49 2.13 -6.08
C THR A 34 13.76 0.87 -6.88
N ARG A 35 13.79 -0.30 -6.23
CA ARG A 35 14.02 -1.59 -6.91
C ARG A 35 12.88 -1.94 -7.87
N TRP A 36 11.63 -1.67 -7.49
CA TRP A 36 10.47 -1.93 -8.34
C TRP A 36 10.44 -1.05 -9.60
N ARG A 37 10.84 0.23 -9.47
CA ARG A 37 10.98 1.17 -10.59
C ARG A 37 12.13 0.76 -11.52
N ALA A 38 13.26 0.33 -10.96
CA ALA A 38 14.41 -0.16 -11.74
C ALA A 38 14.06 -1.37 -12.61
N ALA A 39 13.18 -2.24 -12.10
CA ALA A 39 12.60 -3.37 -12.84
C ALA A 39 11.59 -2.98 -13.94
N GLY A 40 11.34 -1.68 -14.15
CA GLY A 40 10.41 -1.18 -15.19
C GLY A 40 8.94 -1.52 -14.93
N ARG A 41 8.55 -1.76 -13.68
CA ARG A 41 7.21 -2.24 -13.32
C ARG A 41 6.25 -1.11 -12.91
N PRO A 42 4.94 -1.24 -13.18
CA PRO A 42 3.98 -0.20 -12.80
C PRO A 42 3.77 -0.16 -11.30
N TYR A 43 3.55 1.03 -10.76
CA TYR A 43 3.16 1.25 -9.37
C TYR A 43 2.14 2.37 -9.24
N VAL A 44 1.40 2.37 -8.14
CA VAL A 44 0.39 3.36 -7.77
C VAL A 44 0.66 3.84 -6.36
N LEU A 45 0.53 5.14 -6.13
CA LEU A 45 0.55 5.74 -4.80
C LEU A 45 -0.89 6.09 -4.40
N THR A 46 -1.28 5.87 -3.15
CA THR A 46 -2.59 6.32 -2.66
C THR A 46 -2.46 7.35 -1.56
N ARG A 47 -3.49 8.19 -1.44
CA ARG A 47 -3.70 9.12 -0.35
C ARG A 47 -5.11 8.92 0.19
N PHE A 48 -5.23 8.65 1.48
CA PHE A 48 -6.50 8.77 2.16
C PHE A 48 -6.78 10.26 2.43
N VAL A 49 -8.00 10.68 2.11
CA VAL A 49 -8.50 12.03 2.41
C VAL A 49 -9.77 11.87 3.22
N ASN A 50 -9.66 12.16 4.51
CA ASN A 50 -10.82 12.14 5.40
C ASN A 50 -11.77 13.28 5.05
N GLN A 51 -13.06 13.07 5.26
CA GLN A 51 -14.10 14.05 4.97
C GLN A 51 -14.86 14.41 6.23
N SER A 52 -15.26 15.69 6.31
CA SER A 52 -16.16 16.13 7.38
C SER A 52 -17.46 15.33 7.34
N GLY A 53 -17.88 14.84 8.50
CA GLY A 53 -19.07 14.01 8.65
C GLY A 53 -18.91 12.57 8.15
N SER A 54 -17.69 12.12 7.87
CA SER A 54 -17.43 10.72 7.56
C SER A 54 -17.73 9.81 8.75
N LEU A 55 -17.90 8.50 8.50
CA LEU A 55 -18.03 7.53 9.59
C LEU A 55 -16.76 7.43 10.44
N PHE A 56 -15.59 7.79 9.89
CA PHE A 56 -14.35 7.89 10.66
C PHE A 56 -14.48 8.96 11.74
N GLU A 57 -15.03 10.13 11.40
CA GLU A 57 -15.27 11.19 12.39
C GLU A 57 -16.41 10.80 13.34
N GLN A 58 -17.55 10.36 12.81
CA GLN A 58 -18.78 10.17 13.60
C GLN A 58 -18.70 9.00 14.58
N LEU A 59 -18.07 7.89 14.18
CA LEU A 59 -18.04 6.66 14.98
C LEU A 59 -16.71 6.46 15.71
N MET A 60 -15.61 6.87 15.11
CA MET A 60 -14.27 6.65 15.65
C MET A 60 -13.65 7.91 16.26
N GLY A 61 -14.23 9.09 16.02
CA GLY A 61 -13.62 10.36 16.41
C GLY A 61 -12.35 10.69 15.63
N TRP A 62 -12.07 9.98 14.52
CA TRP A 62 -10.88 10.22 13.71
C TRP A 62 -11.11 11.42 12.78
N THR A 63 -10.54 12.56 13.14
CA THR A 63 -10.65 13.84 12.42
C THR A 63 -9.37 14.21 11.66
N ARG A 64 -8.34 13.36 11.72
CA ARG A 64 -7.03 13.60 11.10
C ARG A 64 -7.02 13.26 9.62
N VAL A 65 -5.98 13.72 8.92
CA VAL A 65 -5.73 13.46 7.49
C VAL A 65 -6.87 13.98 6.59
N ALA A 66 -7.45 15.11 7.00
CA ALA A 66 -8.50 15.80 6.24
C ALA A 66 -7.94 16.88 5.30
N ASN A 67 -6.80 17.49 5.66
CA ASN A 67 -6.20 18.61 4.93
C ASN A 67 -4.66 18.51 4.89
N SER A 68 -4.05 19.27 3.99
CA SER A 68 -2.60 19.47 3.97
C SER A 68 -2.15 20.19 5.26
N PRO A 69 -0.99 19.84 5.85
CA PRO A 69 0.03 18.94 5.33
C PRO A 69 -0.24 17.45 5.59
N GLU A 70 -1.20 17.08 6.43
CA GLU A 70 -1.41 15.68 6.81
C GLU A 70 -1.75 14.78 5.60
N THR A 71 -2.49 15.32 4.62
CA THR A 71 -2.85 14.59 3.40
C THR A 71 -1.71 14.44 2.40
N ASP A 72 -0.61 15.18 2.55
CA ASP A 72 0.49 15.11 1.59
C ASP A 72 1.24 13.79 1.77
N LEU A 73 1.76 13.23 0.66
CA LEU A 73 2.77 12.18 0.74
C LEU A 73 4.01 12.71 1.47
N VAL A 74 4.75 11.81 2.11
CA VAL A 74 6.05 12.17 2.69
C VAL A 74 7.02 12.65 1.60
N PRO A 75 7.88 13.64 1.87
CA PRO A 75 8.79 14.22 0.87
C PRO A 75 9.68 13.19 0.16
N GLU A 76 10.04 12.11 0.85
CA GLU A 76 10.86 11.00 0.35
C GLU A 76 10.20 10.26 -0.82
N LEU A 77 8.87 10.34 -0.95
CA LEU A 77 8.16 9.79 -2.10
C LEU A 77 8.05 10.77 -3.28
N GLY A 78 8.53 12.01 -3.14
CA GLY A 78 8.36 13.08 -4.12
C GLY A 78 8.88 12.72 -5.52
N GLU A 79 10.05 12.05 -5.61
CA GLU A 79 10.63 11.64 -6.90
C GLU A 79 9.87 10.51 -7.62
N PHE A 80 8.96 9.83 -6.92
CA PHE A 80 8.18 8.72 -7.46
C PHE A 80 6.80 9.18 -7.96
N VAL A 81 6.39 10.42 -7.70
CA VAL A 81 5.06 10.91 -8.09
C VAL A 81 4.89 10.95 -9.61
N ASP A 82 5.83 11.57 -10.33
CA ASP A 82 5.72 11.74 -11.79
C ASP A 82 5.88 10.43 -12.57
N GLY A 83 6.56 9.45 -11.96
CA GLY A 83 6.74 8.12 -12.55
C GLY A 83 5.64 7.11 -12.21
N ALA A 84 4.70 7.46 -11.33
CA ALA A 84 3.63 6.56 -10.92
C ALA A 84 2.61 6.37 -12.05
N ALA A 85 2.03 5.18 -12.15
CA ALA A 85 0.91 4.94 -13.06
C ALA A 85 -0.32 5.78 -12.67
N ALA A 86 -0.46 6.09 -11.39
CA ALA A 86 -1.40 7.06 -10.84
C ALA A 86 -1.02 7.44 -9.39
N VAL A 87 -1.49 8.61 -8.95
CA VAL A 87 -1.65 8.96 -7.54
C VAL A 87 -3.15 9.08 -7.26
N ILE A 88 -3.68 8.25 -6.37
CA ILE A 88 -5.13 8.14 -6.13
C ILE A 88 -5.52 8.68 -4.77
N ASP A 89 -6.47 9.61 -4.76
CA ASP A 89 -7.16 10.01 -3.54
C ASP A 89 -8.34 9.08 -3.29
N LYS A 90 -8.41 8.54 -2.08
CA LYS A 90 -9.49 7.64 -1.66
C LYS A 90 -10.09 8.10 -0.34
N ARG A 91 -11.38 7.82 -0.16
CA ARG A 91 -12.18 8.22 1.02
C ARG A 91 -12.48 7.07 1.98
N GLY A 92 -11.90 5.90 1.72
CA GLY A 92 -12.05 4.70 2.52
C GLY A 92 -10.74 3.92 2.59
N TYR A 93 -10.78 2.77 3.24
CA TYR A 93 -9.56 1.97 3.47
C TYR A 93 -8.92 1.44 2.19
N SER A 94 -9.72 0.91 1.25
CA SER A 94 -9.23 0.10 0.14
C SER A 94 -8.79 0.93 -1.08
N PHE A 95 -7.72 0.49 -1.76
CA PHE A 95 -7.43 0.92 -3.14
C PHE A 95 -8.58 0.53 -4.10
N PHE A 96 -9.28 -0.58 -3.85
CA PHE A 96 -10.40 -1.05 -4.69
C PHE A 96 -11.70 -0.24 -4.51
N MET A 97 -11.62 0.98 -4.00
CA MET A 97 -12.70 1.98 -4.06
C MET A 97 -12.94 2.43 -5.52
N ALA A 98 -13.86 3.37 -5.72
CA ALA A 98 -14.28 3.78 -7.06
C ALA A 98 -13.10 4.23 -7.95
N GLU A 99 -12.21 5.03 -7.40
CA GLU A 99 -11.06 5.62 -8.10
C GLU A 99 -10.06 4.55 -8.55
N GLY A 100 -9.70 3.61 -7.68
CA GLY A 100 -8.83 2.49 -8.06
C GLY A 100 -9.51 1.52 -9.02
N ARG A 101 -10.82 1.23 -8.86
CA ARG A 101 -11.55 0.39 -9.82
C ARG A 101 -11.61 1.00 -11.22
N LEU A 102 -11.76 2.32 -11.33
CA LEU A 102 -11.69 3.03 -12.62
C LEU A 102 -10.31 2.86 -13.26
N LEU A 103 -9.23 2.96 -12.49
CA LEU A 103 -7.89 2.69 -13.00
C LEU A 103 -7.80 1.26 -13.53
N LEU A 104 -8.29 0.27 -12.77
CA LEU A 104 -8.22 -1.15 -13.13
C LEU A 104 -8.97 -1.52 -14.42
N GLN A 105 -10.04 -0.81 -14.79
CA GLN A 105 -10.79 -1.10 -16.03
C GLN A 105 -9.92 -1.06 -17.30
N SER A 106 -8.87 -0.26 -17.27
CA SER A 106 -7.93 -0.10 -18.39
C SER A 106 -6.64 -0.89 -18.23
N ARG A 107 -6.49 -1.66 -17.14
CA ARG A 107 -5.23 -2.30 -16.75
C ARG A 107 -5.43 -3.80 -16.61
N GLY A 108 -4.61 -4.59 -17.31
CA GLY A 108 -4.60 -6.05 -17.20
C GLY A 108 -3.89 -6.57 -15.95
N TRP A 109 -3.94 -5.85 -14.83
CA TRP A 109 -3.24 -6.24 -13.61
C TRP A 109 -3.99 -7.34 -12.87
N SER A 110 -3.27 -8.39 -12.48
CA SER A 110 -3.82 -9.58 -11.80
C SER A 110 -3.10 -9.91 -10.50
N GLU A 111 -1.96 -9.27 -10.23
CA GLU A 111 -1.21 -9.43 -9.00
C GLU A 111 -0.93 -8.06 -8.37
N PHE A 112 -1.18 -7.95 -7.07
CA PHE A 112 -1.10 -6.70 -6.33
C PHE A 112 -0.07 -6.85 -5.22
N VAL A 113 1.09 -6.26 -5.43
CA VAL A 113 2.09 -6.08 -4.37
C VAL A 113 1.68 -4.87 -3.55
N ILE A 114 1.61 -4.99 -2.23
CA ILE A 114 0.98 -3.99 -1.35
C ILE A 114 1.94 -3.67 -0.22
N ALA A 115 2.18 -2.38 -0.02
CA ALA A 115 3.03 -1.82 1.04
C ALA A 115 2.40 -0.54 1.59
N GLY A 116 2.87 -0.02 2.73
CA GLY A 116 2.46 1.28 3.28
C GLY A 116 1.80 1.24 4.66
N ILE A 117 0.89 2.18 4.91
CA ILE A 117 0.30 2.44 6.23
C ILE A 117 -1.24 2.53 6.12
N ALA A 118 -2.04 2.01 7.04
CA ALA A 118 -1.70 1.15 8.18
C ALA A 118 -1.89 -0.34 7.84
N THR A 119 -1.01 -1.18 8.39
CA THR A 119 -0.96 -2.63 8.16
C THR A 119 -2.28 -3.31 8.49
N ASP A 120 -2.91 -2.91 9.59
CA ASP A 120 -4.15 -3.45 10.16
C ASP A 120 -5.42 -2.74 9.65
N ALA A 121 -5.28 -1.74 8.78
CA ALA A 121 -6.40 -1.00 8.19
C ALA A 121 -6.32 -0.95 6.66
N CYS A 122 -5.81 0.14 6.07
CA CYS A 122 -5.82 0.35 4.62
C CYS A 122 -5.08 -0.74 3.83
N VAL A 123 -3.92 -1.18 4.33
CA VAL A 123 -3.14 -2.28 3.72
C VAL A 123 -3.93 -3.58 3.80
N LEU A 124 -4.44 -3.92 4.98
CA LEU A 124 -5.26 -5.13 5.20
C LEU A 124 -6.46 -5.16 4.28
N LYS A 125 -7.27 -4.09 4.27
CA LYS A 125 -8.49 -4.03 3.47
C LYS A 125 -8.19 -4.12 1.98
N THR A 126 -7.14 -3.43 1.51
CA THR A 126 -6.71 -3.49 0.10
C THR A 126 -6.30 -4.91 -0.30
N ALA A 127 -5.55 -5.61 0.55
CA ALA A 127 -5.09 -6.96 0.25
C ALA A 127 -6.23 -7.99 0.26
N VAL A 128 -7.15 -7.87 1.23
CA VAL A 128 -8.35 -8.72 1.29
C VAL A 128 -9.26 -8.46 0.08
N ASP A 129 -9.45 -7.20 -0.32
CA ASP A 129 -10.26 -6.89 -1.51
C ASP A 129 -9.62 -7.40 -2.80
N ALA A 130 -8.29 -7.35 -2.93
CA ALA A 130 -7.61 -7.97 -4.06
C ALA A 130 -7.88 -9.48 -4.12
N PHE A 131 -7.81 -10.16 -2.98
CA PHE A 131 -8.10 -11.59 -2.87
C PHE A 131 -9.56 -11.92 -3.24
N GLU A 132 -10.52 -11.18 -2.67
CA GLU A 132 -11.95 -11.39 -2.95
C GLU A 132 -12.32 -11.03 -4.40
N ALA A 133 -11.60 -10.10 -5.01
CA ALA A 133 -11.72 -9.78 -6.43
C ALA A 133 -11.06 -10.82 -7.36
N GLY A 134 -10.53 -11.93 -6.82
CA GLY A 134 -9.90 -13.00 -7.60
C GLY A 134 -8.48 -12.66 -8.10
N SER A 135 -7.87 -11.61 -7.56
CA SER A 135 -6.47 -11.24 -7.84
C SER A 135 -5.53 -11.82 -6.78
N ILE A 136 -4.23 -11.85 -7.09
CA ILE A 136 -3.21 -12.39 -6.17
C ILE A 136 -2.60 -11.23 -5.35
N PRO A 137 -2.91 -11.08 -4.05
CA PRO A 137 -2.23 -10.11 -3.21
C PRO A 137 -0.87 -10.64 -2.72
N TRP A 138 0.11 -9.75 -2.64
CA TRP A 138 1.39 -9.94 -1.96
C TRP A 138 1.59 -8.75 -1.02
N VAL A 139 1.64 -8.97 0.29
CA VAL A 139 1.92 -7.89 1.26
C VAL A 139 3.39 -7.91 1.62
N VAL A 140 4.07 -6.78 1.41
CA VAL A 140 5.49 -6.60 1.69
C VAL A 140 5.65 -6.15 3.15
N SER A 141 5.74 -7.11 4.07
CA SER A 141 5.52 -6.89 5.49
C SER A 141 6.56 -5.98 6.15
N ASP A 142 7.80 -5.96 5.65
CA ASP A 142 8.86 -5.05 6.13
C ASP A 142 8.75 -3.64 5.55
N ALA A 143 7.94 -3.45 4.50
CA ALA A 143 7.51 -2.16 3.96
C ALA A 143 6.07 -1.80 4.38
N CYS A 144 5.58 -2.39 5.47
CA CYS A 144 4.32 -2.05 6.10
C CYS A 144 4.52 -1.65 7.56
N ALA A 145 3.71 -0.73 8.06
CA ALA A 145 3.62 -0.41 9.48
C ALA A 145 2.19 -0.04 9.86
N SER A 146 1.89 -0.02 11.15
CA SER A 146 0.69 0.61 11.69
C SER A 146 1.10 1.90 12.39
N GLU A 147 0.37 2.98 12.17
CA GLU A 147 0.62 4.22 12.90
C GLU A 147 0.27 4.10 14.40
N ALA A 148 -0.60 3.14 14.74
CA ALA A 148 -1.19 3.03 16.07
C ALA A 148 -0.22 2.40 17.05
N SER A 149 0.36 1.24 16.69
CA SER A 149 1.42 0.58 17.45
C SER A 149 2.05 -0.60 16.70
N GLU A 150 3.16 -1.11 17.22
CA GLU A 150 3.76 -2.36 16.71
C GLU A 150 2.86 -3.59 16.98
N GLU A 151 2.11 -3.60 18.08
CA GLU A 151 1.12 -4.64 18.36
C GLU A 151 -0.01 -4.64 17.32
N ALA A 152 -0.48 -3.46 16.91
CA ALA A 152 -1.47 -3.32 15.85
C ALA A 152 -0.93 -3.83 14.50
N HIS A 153 0.32 -3.47 14.16
CA HIS A 153 1.01 -4.02 12.99
C HIS A 153 1.08 -5.55 13.02
N ALA A 154 1.52 -6.13 14.14
CA ALA A 154 1.61 -7.58 14.33
C ALA A 154 0.24 -8.27 14.21
N ALA A 155 -0.80 -7.70 14.81
CA ALA A 155 -2.17 -8.20 14.70
C ALA A 155 -2.68 -8.14 13.25
N GLY A 156 -2.41 -7.05 12.53
CA GLY A 156 -2.73 -6.90 11.11
C GLY A 156 -2.08 -8.01 10.25
N LEU A 157 -0.80 -8.31 10.47
CA LEU A 157 -0.10 -9.40 9.79
C LEU A 157 -0.70 -10.78 10.12
N GLN A 158 -1.10 -11.01 11.37
CA GLN A 158 -1.77 -12.26 11.75
C GLN A 158 -3.10 -12.44 11.02
N VAL A 159 -3.92 -11.39 10.94
CA VAL A 159 -5.19 -11.40 10.22
C VAL A 159 -4.97 -11.58 8.72
N LEU A 160 -4.05 -10.84 8.12
CA LEU A 160 -3.68 -11.01 6.71
C LEU A 160 -3.26 -12.46 6.41
N GLY A 161 -2.38 -13.05 7.22
CA GLY A 161 -1.93 -14.43 7.04
C GLY A 161 -3.08 -15.45 7.09
N ARG A 162 -4.16 -15.14 7.81
CA ARG A 162 -5.39 -15.95 7.84
C ARG A 162 -6.28 -15.72 6.63
N LEU A 163 -6.47 -14.47 6.21
CA LEU A 163 -7.44 -14.09 5.18
C LEU A 163 -6.94 -14.32 3.76
N ILE A 164 -5.66 -14.04 3.49
CA ILE A 164 -5.07 -14.17 2.14
C ILE A 164 -4.00 -15.27 2.06
N GLY A 165 -3.70 -15.91 3.19
CA GLY A 165 -2.73 -17.00 3.30
C GLY A 165 -1.32 -16.52 3.66
N ARG A 166 -0.66 -17.22 4.59
CA ARG A 166 0.66 -16.87 5.13
C ARG A 166 1.77 -16.73 4.09
N ARG A 167 1.68 -17.46 2.96
CA ARG A 167 2.67 -17.39 1.87
C ARG A 167 2.60 -16.08 1.08
N GLN A 168 1.51 -15.32 1.22
CA GLN A 168 1.34 -14.02 0.57
C GLN A 168 1.99 -12.87 1.35
N LEU A 169 2.53 -13.15 2.54
CA LEU A 169 3.32 -12.20 3.31
C LEU A 169 4.80 -12.42 2.99
N LEU A 170 5.45 -11.42 2.40
CA LEU A 170 6.85 -11.48 1.99
C LEU A 170 7.60 -10.28 2.58
N THR A 171 8.90 -10.43 2.80
CA THR A 171 9.80 -9.29 2.95
C THR A 171 10.18 -8.77 1.57
N THR A 172 10.74 -7.57 1.52
CA THR A 172 11.23 -6.95 0.28
C THR A 172 12.22 -7.88 -0.40
N ASP A 173 13.22 -8.40 0.30
CA ASP A 173 14.20 -9.32 -0.31
C ASP A 173 13.55 -10.61 -0.86
N LYS A 174 12.61 -11.22 -0.11
CA LYS A 174 11.90 -12.41 -0.57
C LYS A 174 11.01 -12.17 -1.77
N LEU A 175 10.50 -10.94 -1.94
CA LEU A 175 9.74 -10.56 -3.13
C LEU A 175 10.63 -10.65 -4.38
N PHE A 176 11.84 -10.10 -4.32
CA PHE A 176 12.79 -10.12 -5.44
C PHE A 176 13.40 -11.52 -5.67
N ASP A 177 13.64 -12.31 -4.61
CA ASP A 177 14.05 -13.71 -4.75
C ASP A 177 12.97 -14.56 -5.45
N ARG A 178 11.70 -14.31 -5.12
CA ARG A 178 10.55 -15.05 -5.66
C ARG A 178 10.28 -14.69 -7.11
N PHE A 179 10.57 -13.46 -7.48
CA PHE A 179 10.33 -12.92 -8.82
C PHE A 179 11.65 -12.36 -9.36
N PRO A 180 12.59 -13.22 -9.81
CA PRO A 180 13.90 -12.77 -10.29
C PRO A 180 13.83 -11.80 -11.46
N SER A 181 12.74 -11.86 -12.25
CA SER A 181 12.44 -10.88 -13.30
C SER A 181 12.23 -9.45 -12.78
N LEU A 182 12.07 -9.27 -11.47
CA LEU A 182 12.07 -7.96 -10.80
C LEU A 182 13.48 -7.51 -10.39
N ALA A 183 14.48 -8.41 -10.39
CA ALA A 183 15.84 -8.11 -9.96
C ALA A 183 16.78 -7.75 -11.13
N GLU A 184 16.35 -7.97 -12.37
CA GLU A 184 17.15 -7.69 -13.56
C GLU A 184 16.95 -6.23 -14.02
N ASP A 185 17.97 -5.39 -13.78
CA ASP A 185 18.14 -4.12 -14.50
C ASP A 185 18.29 -4.45 -16.00
N ARG A 186 17.30 -4.08 -16.83
CA ARG A 186 17.42 -4.15 -18.29
C ARG A 186 17.83 -2.81 -18.87
#